data_AF-A0A340WVA6-F1
#
_entry.id   AF-A0A340WVA6-F1
#
_cell.length_a   1.000
_cell.length_b   1.000
_cell.length_c   1.000
_cell.angle_alpha   90.00
_cell.angle_beta   90.00
_cell.angle_gamma   90.00
#
_symmetry.space_group_name_H-M   'P 1'
#
loop_
_entity.id
_entity.type
_entity.pdbx_description
1 polymer ?
#
loop_
_entity_poly.entity_id
_entity_poly.type
_entity_poly.pdbx_seq_one_letter_code
_entity_poly.pdbx_strand_id
1 'polypeptide(L)'
;MIMGARCTRLLAALLLLGLCALGEAQKPDPCQCSRVSTKNRLNCGFPGISSDQCFSASCCFDSSIPGVPWCFKPLPKQESEECVMEVSARKNCGYPGISPEECASRKCCFSDTIPQVPWCFFPLSVQGGPWGVSSLPLEQQLVTSDPPPSDNRPFFLPPPSPPLLGLRPPGAPVAPLGSAGT
;
A
#
# COMPACT_ATOMS: atom_id res chain seq x y z
N MET A 1 31.20 -47.06 -38.14
CA MET A 1 30.78 -45.66 -37.91
C MET A 1 29.66 -45.54 -36.84
N ILE A 2 29.75 -46.24 -35.69
CA ILE A 2 28.66 -46.29 -34.68
C ILE A 2 28.91 -45.31 -33.51
N MET A 3 30.15 -44.82 -33.35
CA MET A 3 30.53 -43.87 -32.29
C MET A 3 29.98 -42.45 -32.50
N GLY A 4 29.70 -42.06 -33.76
CA GLY A 4 29.23 -40.71 -34.10
C GLY A 4 27.75 -40.45 -33.77
N ALA A 5 26.88 -41.46 -33.90
CA ALA A 5 25.44 -41.31 -33.69
C ALA A 5 25.05 -41.12 -32.22
N ARG A 6 25.84 -41.66 -31.30
CA ARG A 6 25.58 -41.59 -29.85
C ARG A 6 26.10 -40.27 -29.27
N CYS A 7 27.28 -39.84 -29.71
CA CYS A 7 27.83 -38.52 -29.38
C CYS A 7 26.98 -37.38 -29.94
N THR A 8 26.45 -37.49 -31.16
CA THR A 8 25.56 -36.47 -31.74
C THR A 8 24.22 -36.36 -31.02
N ARG A 9 23.63 -37.49 -30.57
CA ARG A 9 22.41 -37.49 -29.74
C ARG A 9 22.63 -36.84 -28.37
N LEU A 10 23.78 -37.11 -27.73
CA LEU A 10 24.14 -36.51 -26.44
C LEU A 10 24.45 -35.01 -26.58
N LEU A 11 25.17 -34.60 -27.63
CA LEU A 11 25.44 -33.18 -27.91
C LEU A 11 24.16 -32.42 -28.21
N ALA A 12 23.21 -32.99 -28.97
CA ALA A 12 21.91 -32.38 -29.22
C ALA A 12 21.08 -32.25 -27.93
N ALA A 13 21.08 -33.26 -27.06
CA ALA A 13 20.41 -33.19 -25.76
C ALA A 13 21.05 -32.14 -24.84
N LEU A 14 22.38 -32.02 -24.83
CA LEU A 14 23.11 -31.00 -24.06
C LEU A 14 22.89 -29.59 -24.62
N LEU A 15 22.76 -29.42 -25.93
CA LEU A 15 22.39 -28.13 -26.54
C LEU A 15 20.96 -27.73 -26.18
N LEU A 16 19.99 -28.66 -26.24
CA LEU A 16 18.60 -28.40 -25.88
C LEU A 16 18.44 -28.06 -24.38
N LEU A 17 19.18 -28.74 -23.50
CA LEU A 17 19.21 -28.42 -22.06
C LEU A 17 19.93 -27.09 -21.77
N GLY A 18 20.96 -26.74 -22.56
CA GLY A 18 21.66 -25.46 -22.46
C GLY A 18 20.82 -24.25 -22.90
N LEU A 19 19.88 -24.42 -23.83
CA LEU A 19 18.98 -23.35 -24.29
C LEU A 19 17.92 -22.94 -23.24
N CYS A 20 17.58 -23.81 -22.29
CA CYS A 20 16.57 -23.51 -21.27
C CYS A 20 17.05 -22.56 -20.15
N ALA A 21 18.33 -22.14 -20.16
CA ALA A 21 18.90 -21.27 -19.14
C ALA A 21 18.91 -19.77 -19.53
N LEU A 22 18.27 -19.39 -20.64
CA LEU A 22 18.07 -17.98 -20.97
C LEU A 22 17.09 -17.38 -19.96
N GLY A 23 17.62 -16.67 -18.96
CA GLY A 23 16.84 -16.01 -17.92
C GLY A 23 15.75 -15.15 -18.56
N GLU A 24 14.50 -15.48 -18.27
CA GLU A 24 13.36 -14.73 -18.79
C GLU A 24 13.41 -13.31 -18.21
N ALA A 25 13.52 -12.32 -19.09
CA ALA A 25 13.36 -10.92 -18.73
C ALA A 25 11.87 -10.68 -18.42
N GLN A 26 11.47 -11.03 -17.20
CA GLN A 26 10.10 -10.81 -16.74
C GLN A 26 9.91 -9.32 -16.44
N LYS A 27 8.97 -8.68 -17.15
CA LYS A 27 8.54 -7.31 -16.85
C LYS A 27 8.04 -7.24 -15.40
N PRO A 28 8.45 -6.23 -14.60
CA PRO A 28 7.96 -6.07 -13.22
C PRO A 28 6.45 -5.83 -13.16
N ASP A 29 5.84 -6.25 -12.06
CA ASP A 29 4.41 -6.00 -11.81
C ASP A 29 4.17 -4.49 -11.58
N PRO A 30 2.97 -3.97 -11.91
CA PRO A 30 2.69 -2.53 -11.80
C PRO A 30 2.96 -1.94 -10.41
N CYS A 31 2.63 -2.65 -9.33
CA CYS A 31 2.87 -2.20 -7.95
C CYS A 31 4.36 -2.08 -7.62
N GLN A 32 5.22 -2.88 -8.25
CA GLN A 32 6.67 -2.80 -8.03
C GLN A 32 7.26 -1.51 -8.61
N CYS A 33 6.59 -0.90 -9.59
CA CYS A 33 7.02 0.36 -10.21
C CYS A 33 6.32 1.58 -9.58
N SER A 34 5.00 1.52 -9.39
CA SER A 34 4.19 2.67 -8.97
C SER A 34 4.41 3.07 -7.51
N ARG A 35 4.89 2.15 -6.66
CA ARG A 35 5.10 2.39 -5.23
C ARG A 35 6.54 2.75 -4.85
N VAL A 36 7.42 2.93 -5.84
CA VAL A 36 8.77 3.46 -5.59
C VAL A 36 8.69 4.98 -5.50
N SER A 37 9.12 5.53 -4.36
CA SER A 37 9.22 6.98 -4.18
C SER A 37 10.25 7.55 -5.17
N THR A 38 9.94 8.69 -5.79
CA THR A 38 10.84 9.37 -6.74
C THR A 38 12.23 9.64 -6.16
N LYS A 39 12.30 9.90 -4.85
CA LYS A 39 13.55 10.13 -4.11
C LYS A 39 14.38 8.87 -3.86
N ASN A 40 13.74 7.70 -3.86
CA ASN A 40 14.36 6.41 -3.58
C ASN A 40 14.65 5.60 -4.85
N ARG A 41 14.36 6.16 -6.04
CA ARG A 41 14.64 5.51 -7.32
C ARG A 41 16.13 5.23 -7.47
N LEU A 42 16.48 3.96 -7.62
CA LEU A 42 17.83 3.52 -7.94
C LEU A 42 17.95 3.31 -9.45
N ASN A 43 18.87 4.00 -10.11
CA ASN A 43 19.07 3.88 -11.55
C ASN A 43 19.30 2.43 -11.99
N CYS A 44 18.63 2.02 -13.07
CA CYS A 44 18.70 0.69 -13.67
C CYS A 44 18.85 0.77 -15.21
N GLY A 45 19.56 1.78 -15.71
CA GLY A 45 19.74 1.94 -17.14
C GLY A 45 20.89 2.88 -17.47
N PHE A 46 21.16 3.02 -18.75
CA PHE A 46 22.09 4.02 -19.27
C PHE A 46 21.33 5.32 -19.61
N PRO A 47 22.01 6.48 -19.66
CA PRO A 47 21.39 7.75 -20.05
C PRO A 47 20.76 7.65 -21.45
N GLY A 48 19.51 8.10 -21.60
CA GLY A 48 18.79 8.05 -22.89
C GLY A 48 18.20 6.69 -23.24
N ILE A 49 18.17 5.72 -22.32
CA ILE A 49 17.49 4.44 -22.50
C ILE A 49 16.01 4.63 -22.85
N SER A 50 15.49 3.84 -23.81
CA SER A 50 14.07 3.86 -24.14
C SER A 50 13.23 3.13 -23.08
N SER A 51 11.92 3.41 -23.06
CA SER A 51 10.97 2.71 -22.19
C SER A 51 11.03 1.19 -22.37
N ASP A 52 11.02 0.71 -23.62
CA ASP A 52 11.03 -0.72 -23.92
C ASP A 52 12.35 -1.39 -23.53
N GLN A 53 13.48 -0.71 -23.73
CA GLN A 53 14.79 -1.21 -23.30
C GLN A 53 14.86 -1.30 -21.77
N CYS A 54 14.30 -0.33 -21.05
CA CYS A 54 14.25 -0.35 -19.59
C CYS A 54 13.40 -1.52 -19.06
N PHE A 55 12.20 -1.74 -19.62
CA PHE A 55 11.36 -2.87 -19.22
C PHE A 55 11.97 -4.22 -19.61
N SER A 56 12.67 -4.30 -20.75
CA SER A 56 13.41 -5.50 -21.18
C SER A 56 14.61 -5.80 -20.28
N ALA A 57 15.12 -4.79 -19.55
CA ALA A 57 16.12 -4.97 -18.50
C ALA A 57 15.49 -5.34 -17.13
N SER A 58 14.22 -5.75 -17.12
CA SER A 58 13.42 -6.04 -15.93
C SER A 58 13.35 -4.87 -14.93
N CYS A 59 13.31 -3.64 -15.47
CA CYS A 59 13.25 -2.41 -14.69
C CYS A 59 12.02 -1.55 -15.00
N CYS A 60 11.78 -0.57 -14.14
CA CYS A 60 10.62 0.32 -14.23
C CYS A 60 11.00 1.61 -14.96
N PHE A 61 10.12 2.09 -15.84
CA PHE A 61 10.32 3.34 -16.57
C PHE A 61 9.25 4.38 -16.21
N ASP A 62 9.68 5.59 -15.87
CA ASP A 62 8.82 6.78 -15.71
C ASP A 62 9.62 8.07 -15.95
N SER A 63 9.30 8.75 -17.05
CA SER A 63 9.91 10.02 -17.45
C SER A 63 9.10 11.27 -17.08
N SER A 64 8.04 11.13 -16.28
CA SER A 64 7.15 12.26 -15.93
C SER A 64 7.81 13.29 -15.01
N ILE A 65 8.84 12.89 -14.25
CA ILE A 65 9.53 13.74 -13.27
C ILE A 65 10.98 13.99 -13.72
N PRO A 66 11.40 15.25 -13.91
CA PRO A 66 12.79 15.57 -14.21
C PRO A 66 13.67 15.48 -12.96
N GLY A 67 14.98 15.32 -13.16
CA GLY A 67 15.98 15.32 -12.07
C GLY A 67 16.03 14.04 -11.22
N VAL A 68 15.30 13.00 -11.61
CA VAL A 68 15.36 11.66 -11.00
C VAL A 68 15.61 10.60 -12.08
N PRO A 69 16.10 9.39 -11.73
CA PRO A 69 16.26 8.32 -12.71
C PRO A 69 14.93 7.94 -13.36
N TRP A 70 14.89 7.97 -14.69
CA TRP A 70 13.71 7.55 -15.46
C TRP A 70 13.61 6.04 -15.57
N CYS A 71 14.73 5.34 -15.70
CA CYS A 71 14.79 3.89 -15.60
C CYS A 71 15.33 3.50 -14.23
N PHE A 72 14.52 2.82 -13.43
CA PHE A 72 14.84 2.53 -12.03
C PHE A 72 14.48 1.10 -11.63
N LYS A 73 15.13 0.61 -10.57
CA LYS A 73 14.91 -0.74 -10.03
C LYS A 73 13.48 -0.87 -9.46
N PRO A 74 12.78 -1.98 -9.74
CA PRO A 74 11.49 -2.28 -9.12
C PRO A 74 11.66 -2.57 -7.63
N LEU A 75 10.56 -2.49 -6.88
CA LEU A 75 10.49 -3.08 -5.54
C LEU A 75 10.62 -4.61 -5.61
N PRO A 76 11.06 -5.27 -4.52
CA PRO A 76 11.08 -6.73 -4.47
C PRO A 76 9.69 -7.32 -4.75
N LYS A 77 9.66 -8.36 -5.58
CA LYS A 77 8.44 -9.14 -5.84
C LYS A 77 8.02 -9.87 -4.57
N GLN A 78 6.71 -9.87 -4.31
CA GLN A 78 6.10 -10.55 -3.16
C GLN A 78 4.94 -11.44 -3.65
N GLU A 79 4.53 -12.38 -2.80
CA GLU A 79 3.40 -13.29 -3.08
C GLU A 79 2.07 -12.56 -3.30
N SER A 80 1.87 -11.43 -2.61
CA SER A 80 0.68 -10.59 -2.76
C SER A 80 1.05 -9.13 -3.04
N GLU A 81 0.23 -8.47 -3.87
CA GLU A 81 0.45 -7.06 -4.22
C GLU A 81 0.41 -6.16 -2.99
N GLU A 82 -0.41 -6.45 -1.98
CA GLU A 82 -0.47 -5.70 -0.71
C GLU A 82 0.88 -5.71 0.05
N CYS A 83 1.74 -6.69 -0.19
CA CYS A 83 3.06 -6.77 0.44
C CYS A 83 4.16 -6.02 -0.33
N VAL A 84 3.89 -5.56 -1.55
CA VAL A 84 4.85 -4.82 -2.37
C VAL A 84 4.93 -3.37 -1.88
N MET A 85 5.99 -3.05 -1.14
CA MET A 85 6.23 -1.72 -0.57
C MET A 85 7.73 -1.43 -0.43
N GLU A 86 8.06 -0.15 -0.22
CA GLU A 86 9.43 0.24 0.14
C GLU A 86 9.85 -0.37 1.47
N VAL A 87 11.13 -0.73 1.57
CA VAL A 87 11.71 -1.32 2.78
C VAL A 87 11.59 -0.40 3.98
N SER A 88 11.79 0.90 3.75
CA SER A 88 11.62 1.97 4.75
C SER A 88 10.18 2.14 5.22
N ALA A 89 9.19 1.69 4.44
CA ALA A 89 7.77 1.76 4.80
C ALA A 89 7.31 0.54 5.62
N ARG A 90 8.12 -0.51 5.74
CA ARG A 90 7.78 -1.73 6.49
C ARG A 90 7.54 -1.40 7.96
N LYS A 91 6.33 -1.67 8.43
CA LYS A 91 5.97 -1.60 9.85
C LYS A 91 6.00 -2.99 10.45
N ASN A 92 6.78 -3.18 11.51
CA ASN A 92 6.96 -4.48 12.16
C ASN A 92 5.62 -5.06 12.64
N CYS A 93 5.28 -6.26 12.17
CA CYS A 93 4.12 -7.06 12.57
C CYS A 93 4.57 -8.39 13.21
N GLY A 94 5.79 -8.46 13.72
CA GLY A 94 6.45 -9.70 14.13
C GLY A 94 7.29 -9.53 15.39
N TYR A 95 8.22 -10.46 15.53
CA TYR A 95 9.33 -10.42 16.48
C TYR A 95 10.55 -11.11 15.83
N PRO A 96 11.78 -10.87 16.32
CA PRO A 96 12.97 -11.50 15.78
C PRO A 96 12.86 -13.04 15.81
N GLY A 97 13.09 -13.70 14.68
CA GLY A 97 13.02 -15.16 14.57
C GLY A 97 11.62 -15.75 14.37
N ILE A 98 10.59 -14.92 14.15
CA ILE A 98 9.24 -15.40 13.76
C ILE A 98 9.32 -16.24 12.47
N SER A 99 8.57 -17.35 12.40
CA SER A 99 8.52 -18.17 11.19
C SER A 99 7.63 -17.51 10.11
N PRO A 100 7.83 -17.85 8.81
CA PRO A 100 6.96 -17.40 7.74
C PRO A 100 5.49 -17.75 7.98
N GLU A 101 5.22 -18.96 8.47
CA GLU A 101 3.87 -19.48 8.71
C GLU A 101 3.18 -18.73 9.85
N GLU A 102 3.91 -18.45 10.94
CA GLU A 102 3.39 -17.68 12.05
C GLU A 102 3.09 -16.23 11.62
N CYS A 103 4.00 -15.60 10.85
CA CYS A 103 3.75 -14.27 10.29
C CYS A 103 2.50 -14.24 9.41
N ALA A 104 2.33 -15.25 8.54
CA ALA A 104 1.15 -15.38 7.69
C ALA A 104 -0.14 -15.61 8.50
N SER A 105 -0.08 -16.38 9.60
CA SER A 105 -1.22 -16.59 10.50
C SER A 105 -1.69 -15.28 11.14
N ARG A 106 -0.76 -14.34 11.36
CA ARG A 106 -1.02 -12.97 11.83
C ARG A 106 -1.52 -12.01 10.74
N LYS A 107 -1.80 -12.53 9.53
CA LYS A 107 -2.24 -11.76 8.35
C LYS A 107 -1.25 -10.67 7.94
N CYS A 108 0.03 -11.01 8.04
CA CYS A 108 1.14 -10.11 7.71
C CYS A 108 2.03 -10.68 6.60
N CYS A 109 2.81 -9.79 6.01
CA CYS A 109 3.75 -10.07 4.94
C CYS A 109 5.08 -10.55 5.51
N PHE A 110 5.68 -11.56 4.89
CA PHE A 110 7.00 -12.06 5.25
C PHE A 110 8.01 -11.82 4.10
N SER A 111 9.20 -11.31 4.43
CA SER A 111 10.35 -11.17 3.51
C SER A 111 11.64 -11.02 4.31
N ASP A 112 12.51 -12.02 4.22
CA ASP A 112 13.81 -12.14 4.89
C ASP A 112 15.00 -11.76 3.99
N THR A 113 14.73 -11.30 2.77
CA THR A 113 15.74 -10.99 1.76
C THR A 113 16.63 -9.81 2.11
N ILE A 114 16.23 -8.98 3.09
CA ILE A 114 16.97 -7.78 3.50
C ILE A 114 17.26 -7.88 5.01
N PRO A 115 18.53 -7.78 5.42
CA PRO A 115 18.89 -7.81 6.84
C PRO A 115 18.55 -6.48 7.53
N GLN A 116 18.52 -6.49 8.87
CA GLN A 116 18.34 -5.30 9.71
C GLN A 116 17.00 -4.55 9.53
N VAL A 117 16.00 -5.19 8.93
CA VAL A 117 14.65 -4.66 8.75
C VAL A 117 13.62 -5.67 9.24
N PRO A 118 12.38 -5.25 9.56
CA PRO A 118 11.35 -6.20 9.93
C PRO A 118 11.08 -7.21 8.81
N TRP A 119 11.27 -8.49 9.10
CA TRP A 119 10.98 -9.58 8.17
C TRP A 119 9.49 -9.88 8.10
N CYS A 120 8.78 -9.77 9.23
CA CYS A 120 7.33 -9.80 9.27
C CYS A 120 6.78 -8.37 9.41
N PHE A 121 6.00 -7.92 8.43
CA PHE A 121 5.51 -6.54 8.35
C PHE A 121 4.06 -6.48 7.91
N PHE A 122 3.37 -5.39 8.26
CA PHE A 122 1.98 -5.20 7.87
C PHE A 122 1.84 -5.04 6.34
N PRO A 123 0.81 -5.63 5.72
CA PRO A 123 0.47 -5.33 4.33
C PRO A 123 0.03 -3.87 4.19
N LEU A 124 0.11 -3.34 2.98
CA LEU A 124 -0.60 -2.13 2.62
C LEU A 124 -2.09 -2.46 2.63
N SER A 125 -2.86 -1.78 3.48
CA SER A 125 -4.32 -1.84 3.42
C SER A 125 -4.76 -1.42 2.01
N VAL A 126 -5.72 -2.15 1.43
CA VAL A 126 -6.36 -1.81 0.14
C VAL A 126 -7.01 -0.41 0.11
N GLN A 127 -7.01 0.31 1.23
CA GLN A 127 -7.20 1.74 1.29
C GLN A 127 -6.01 2.40 2.00
N GLY A 128 -5.32 3.33 1.33
CA GLY A 128 -4.42 4.27 1.99
C GLY A 128 -3.04 4.41 1.35
N GLY A 129 -2.98 5.09 0.21
CA GLY A 129 -1.85 5.97 -0.10
C GLY A 129 -1.70 7.07 0.98
N PRO A 130 -0.89 8.11 0.77
CA PRO A 130 -0.49 9.08 1.81
C PRO A 130 -1.62 9.91 2.45
N TRP A 131 -2.88 9.65 2.10
CA TRP A 131 -4.06 10.23 2.72
C TRP A 131 -4.78 9.12 3.46
N GLY A 132 -4.52 9.03 4.75
CA GLY A 132 -5.24 8.14 5.64
C GLY A 132 -6.73 8.44 5.57
N VAL A 133 -7.50 7.45 5.15
CA VAL A 133 -8.94 7.37 5.43
C VAL A 133 -9.26 5.95 5.87
N SER A 134 -9.35 5.83 7.19
CA SER A 134 -10.45 5.20 7.93
C SER A 134 -10.97 3.85 7.43
N SER A 135 -10.51 2.79 8.10
CA SER A 135 -11.36 1.64 8.39
C SER A 135 -12.43 2.07 9.40
N LEU A 136 -13.56 2.61 8.91
CA LEU A 136 -14.80 2.69 9.69
C LEU A 136 -15.90 1.92 8.96
N PRO A 137 -16.79 1.21 9.69
CA PRO A 137 -17.79 0.32 9.11
C PRO A 137 -18.83 1.05 8.25
N LEU A 138 -19.43 0.30 7.34
CA LEU A 138 -20.32 0.70 6.23
C LEU A 138 -21.61 1.46 6.58
N GLU A 139 -21.78 1.99 7.79
CA GLU A 139 -23.01 2.70 8.22
C GLU A 139 -22.93 4.23 8.13
N GLN A 140 -21.81 4.84 7.76
CA GLN A 140 -21.68 6.30 7.69
C GLN A 140 -21.61 6.87 6.25
N GLN A 141 -21.88 6.09 5.21
CA GLN A 141 -21.61 6.48 3.82
C GLN A 141 -22.73 7.32 3.14
N LEU A 142 -23.65 7.91 3.88
CA LEU A 142 -24.71 8.78 3.34
C LEU A 142 -24.57 10.20 3.89
N VAL A 143 -23.52 10.91 3.46
CA VAL A 143 -23.29 12.38 3.53
C VAL A 143 -21.87 12.55 2.99
N THR A 144 -21.55 13.16 1.85
CA THR A 144 -22.24 14.06 0.94
C THR A 144 -21.50 13.95 -0.38
N SER A 145 -22.19 13.61 -1.47
CA SER A 145 -21.69 13.80 -2.82
C SER A 145 -22.65 14.74 -3.54
N ASP A 146 -22.67 16.00 -3.12
CA ASP A 146 -23.23 17.09 -3.91
C ASP A 146 -22.18 18.19 -4.05
N PRO A 147 -21.90 18.69 -5.27
CA PRO A 147 -21.08 19.88 -5.46
C PRO A 147 -21.79 21.11 -4.88
N PRO A 148 -21.06 22.15 -4.42
CA PRO A 148 -21.68 23.36 -3.90
C PRO A 148 -22.45 24.10 -5.01
N PRO A 149 -23.73 24.50 -4.80
CA PRO A 149 -24.39 25.41 -5.72
C PRO A 149 -23.76 26.80 -5.61
N SER A 150 -23.42 27.38 -6.76
CA SER A 150 -23.02 28.78 -6.87
C SER A 150 -24.25 29.67 -6.70
N ASP A 151 -24.52 30.15 -5.50
CA ASP A 151 -25.60 31.11 -5.25
C ASP A 151 -25.04 32.41 -4.66
N ASN A 152 -25.04 33.46 -5.49
CA ASN A 152 -24.60 34.80 -5.15
C ASN A 152 -25.77 35.56 -4.50
N ARG A 153 -26.14 35.17 -3.27
CA ARG A 153 -27.19 35.83 -2.49
C ARG A 153 -26.61 36.69 -1.36
N PRO A 154 -27.08 37.94 -1.18
CA PRO A 154 -26.56 38.80 -0.13
C PRO A 154 -27.00 38.31 1.26
N PHE A 155 -26.08 38.40 2.22
CA PHE A 155 -26.29 38.03 3.62
C PHE A 155 -27.40 38.87 4.25
N PHE A 156 -28.55 38.24 4.52
CA PHE A 156 -29.49 38.74 5.52
C PHE A 156 -29.07 38.21 6.89
N LEU A 157 -28.78 39.11 7.83
CA LEU A 157 -28.53 38.76 9.22
C LEU A 157 -29.82 38.17 9.84
N PRO A 158 -29.75 37.03 10.57
CA PRO A 158 -30.90 36.49 11.26
C PRO A 158 -31.31 37.39 12.44
N PRO A 159 -32.62 37.44 12.81
CA PRO A 159 -33.08 38.21 13.95
C PRO A 159 -32.60 37.60 15.28
N PRO A 160 -32.48 38.41 16.35
CA PRO A 160 -32.01 37.94 17.65
C PRO A 160 -33.01 37.00 18.34
N SER A 161 -32.47 35.96 18.97
CA SER A 161 -33.20 34.91 19.67
C SER A 161 -33.99 35.45 20.88
N PRO A 162 -35.18 34.90 21.19
CA PRO A 162 -35.90 35.23 22.42
C PRO A 162 -35.22 34.62 23.66
N PRO A 163 -35.42 35.20 24.86
CA PRO A 163 -34.83 34.68 26.09
C PRO A 163 -35.45 33.35 26.52
N LEU A 164 -34.61 32.44 27.00
CA LEU A 164 -34.98 31.12 27.48
C LEU A 164 -35.74 31.22 28.82
N LEU A 165 -37.04 30.90 28.81
CA LEU A 165 -37.79 30.60 30.02
C LEU A 165 -37.39 29.21 30.51
N GLY A 166 -36.85 29.16 31.74
CA GLY A 166 -36.26 27.97 32.34
C GLY A 166 -37.24 26.82 32.52
N LEU A 167 -36.92 25.68 31.93
CA LEU A 167 -37.55 24.39 32.23
C LEU A 167 -36.73 23.68 33.30
N ARG A 168 -37.39 23.39 34.42
CA ARG A 168 -36.84 22.65 35.56
C ARG A 168 -36.62 21.19 35.17
N PRO A 169 -35.44 20.59 35.42
CA PRO A 169 -35.18 19.20 35.05
C PRO A 169 -36.02 18.21 35.89
N PRO A 170 -36.54 17.13 35.29
CA PRO A 170 -37.20 16.05 36.03
C PRO A 170 -36.15 15.18 36.73
N GLY A 171 -36.33 14.91 38.02
CA GLY A 171 -35.47 13.97 38.77
C GLY A 171 -34.87 14.48 40.08
N ALA A 172 -35.28 15.64 40.60
CA ALA A 172 -34.88 16.04 41.94
C ALA A 172 -35.57 15.14 43.00
N PRO A 173 -34.82 14.56 43.96
CA PRO A 173 -35.38 13.70 45.00
C PRO A 173 -36.32 14.49 45.94
N VAL A 174 -37.42 13.84 46.32
CA VAL A 174 -38.39 14.36 47.29
C VAL A 174 -37.75 14.33 48.67
N ALA A 175 -37.53 15.50 49.29
CA ALA A 175 -37.12 15.58 50.69
C ALA A 175 -38.29 15.15 51.60
N PRO A 176 -38.03 14.39 52.69
CA PRO A 176 -39.09 13.92 53.58
C PRO A 176 -39.73 15.08 54.36
N LEU A 177 -41.05 15.01 54.53
CA LEU A 177 -41.84 15.90 55.39
C LEU A 177 -41.31 15.79 56.84
N GLY A 178 -40.65 16.85 57.31
CA GLY A 178 -40.44 17.07 58.74
C GLY A 178 -41.75 17.47 59.40
N SER A 179 -42.20 16.64 60.34
CA SER A 179 -43.37 16.87 61.19
C SER A 179 -43.21 18.14 62.01
N ALA A 180 -44.17 19.06 61.88
CA ALA A 180 -44.41 20.12 62.85
C ALA A 180 -45.50 19.65 63.84
N GLY A 181 -45.16 19.65 65.11
CA GLY A 181 -46.01 19.41 66.28
C GLY A 181 -45.05 19.31 67.46
N THR A 182 -44.99 20.25 68.40
CA THR A 182 -46.07 20.96 69.11
C THR A 182 -45.59 22.35 69.53
#